data_AF-A0A4R1GVY8-F1
#
_entry.id   AF-A0A4R1GVY8-F1
#
_cell.length_a   1.000
_cell.length_b   1.000
_cell.length_c   1.000
_cell.angle_alpha   90.00
_cell.angle_beta   90.00
_cell.angle_gamma   90.00
#
_symmetry.space_group_name_H-M   'P 1'
#
loop_
_entity.id
_entity.type
_entity.pdbx_description
1 polymer ?
#
loop_
_entity_poly.entity_id
_entity_poly.type
_entity_poly.pdbx_seq_one_letter_code
_entity_poly.pdbx_strand_id
1 'polypeptide(L)'
;MGTELTLIREMTSVCATASEWDGIARTVNTLLRSGEFNQQFNQMVAELNKTYLMLDQTLSPFAELDSEQCFTERFDTLFETYRGRYLLDVSQPRKFADETYEIYLLLKQSKEISTNYPLLKRTFIRLDEFIDKWVTNDAWLAMSIDTLLKMLNRFFGEIAEMKRGDSEEAFLVYDAIFAEFRLYLTLLEDKLKPGKTEVMTEPPGTEQRSQFG
;
A
#
# COMPACT_ATOMS: atom_id res chain seq x y z
N MET A 1 -23.42 9.71 3.24
CA MET A 1 -22.62 10.64 2.39
C MET A 1 -21.29 11.10 2.99
N GLY A 2 -21.14 11.29 4.31
CA GLY A 2 -19.82 11.65 4.89
C GLY A 2 -18.85 10.47 5.04
N THR A 3 -19.36 9.27 5.31
CA THR A 3 -18.57 8.06 5.52
C THR A 3 -17.88 7.62 4.23
N GLU A 4 -18.61 7.58 3.12
CA GLU A 4 -18.18 7.13 1.79
C GLU A 4 -17.07 8.02 1.24
N LEU A 5 -17.22 9.33 1.34
CA LEU A 5 -16.18 10.29 0.97
C LEU A 5 -14.91 10.13 1.81
N THR A 6 -15.06 9.87 3.10
CA THR A 6 -13.91 9.64 4.00
C THR A 6 -13.19 8.34 3.64
N LEU A 7 -13.93 7.27 3.36
CA LEU A 7 -13.39 5.98 2.92
C LEU A 7 -12.55 6.13 1.64
N ILE A 8 -13.10 6.78 0.61
CA ILE A 8 -12.40 7.01 -0.66
C ILE A 8 -11.16 7.89 -0.44
N ARG A 9 -11.28 8.94 0.38
CA ARG A 9 -10.16 9.85 0.69
C ARG A 9 -9.00 9.10 1.36
N GLU A 10 -9.29 8.33 2.41
CA GLU A 10 -8.24 7.60 3.12
C GLU A 10 -7.61 6.50 2.26
N MET A 11 -8.40 5.78 1.48
CA MET A 11 -7.88 4.77 0.54
C MET A 11 -6.97 5.41 -0.52
N THR A 12 -7.37 6.57 -1.05
CA THR A 12 -6.55 7.36 -1.99
C THR A 12 -5.21 7.76 -1.36
N SER A 13 -5.24 8.28 -0.12
CA SER A 13 -4.03 8.64 0.61
C SER A 13 -3.09 7.45 0.78
N VAL A 14 -3.62 6.29 1.18
CA VAL A 14 -2.84 5.06 1.33
C VAL A 14 -2.18 4.64 0.00
N CYS A 15 -2.93 4.67 -1.11
CA CYS A 15 -2.41 4.32 -2.43
C CYS A 15 -1.34 5.30 -2.93
N ALA A 16 -1.50 6.60 -2.65
CA ALA A 16 -0.52 7.61 -2.99
C ALA A 16 0.79 7.38 -2.24
N THR A 17 0.72 7.10 -0.93
CA THR A 17 1.87 6.78 -0.10
C THR A 17 2.56 5.50 -0.56
N ALA A 18 1.80 4.44 -0.88
CA ALA A 18 2.34 3.19 -1.42
C ALA A 18 3.08 3.40 -2.76
N SER A 19 2.54 4.25 -3.63
CA SER A 19 3.15 4.56 -4.93
C SER A 19 4.44 5.36 -4.81
N GLU A 20 4.49 6.32 -3.87
CA GLU A 20 5.71 7.06 -3.55
C GLU A 20 6.78 6.12 -2.99
N TRP A 21 6.40 5.24 -2.05
CA TRP A 21 7.29 4.26 -1.44
C TRP A 21 7.92 3.33 -2.47
N ASP A 22 7.11 2.75 -3.34
CA ASP A 22 7.53 1.88 -4.45
C ASP A 22 8.47 2.63 -5.43
N GLY A 23 8.20 3.90 -5.71
CA GLY A 23 9.10 4.75 -6.52
C GLY A 23 10.49 4.93 -5.90
N ILE A 24 10.56 5.20 -4.59
CA ILE A 24 11.82 5.30 -3.84
C ILE A 24 12.54 3.94 -3.86
N ALA A 25 11.83 2.86 -3.53
CA ALA A 25 12.40 1.52 -3.44
C ALA A 25 13.00 1.04 -4.77
N ARG A 26 12.29 1.23 -5.89
CA ARG A 26 12.83 0.90 -7.22
C ARG A 26 14.08 1.70 -7.55
N THR A 27 14.08 3.00 -7.24
CA THR A 27 15.20 3.88 -7.57
C THR A 27 16.46 3.46 -6.80
N VAL A 28 16.32 3.21 -5.50
CA VAL A 28 17.43 2.73 -4.65
C VAL A 28 17.95 1.39 -5.16
N ASN A 29 17.08 0.40 -5.35
CA ASN A 29 17.48 -0.95 -5.79
C ASN A 29 18.04 -1.01 -7.22
N THR A 30 17.69 -0.05 -8.09
CA THR A 30 18.25 0.02 -9.45
C THR A 30 19.69 0.52 -9.44
N LEU A 31 19.97 1.48 -8.55
CA LEU A 31 21.25 2.23 -8.49
C LEU A 31 22.25 1.60 -7.53
N LEU A 32 21.77 0.99 -6.45
CA LEU A 32 22.53 0.16 -5.53
C LEU A 32 22.00 -1.26 -5.75
N ARG A 33 22.79 -2.14 -6.37
CA ARG A 33 22.30 -3.46 -6.82
C ARG A 33 22.64 -4.62 -5.87
N SER A 34 23.56 -4.43 -4.93
CA SER A 34 23.99 -5.51 -4.03
C SER A 34 24.71 -4.98 -2.80
N GLY A 35 24.53 -5.64 -1.66
CA GLY A 35 25.27 -5.38 -0.42
C GLY A 35 24.38 -5.42 0.81
N GLU A 36 25.01 -5.28 1.98
CA GLU A 36 24.35 -5.22 3.28
C GLU A 36 23.32 -4.07 3.34
N PHE A 37 23.65 -2.91 2.77
CA PHE A 37 22.73 -1.77 2.66
C PHE A 37 21.42 -2.16 1.97
N ASN A 38 21.49 -2.85 0.82
CA ASN A 38 20.29 -3.28 0.09
C ASN A 38 19.47 -4.31 0.86
N GLN A 39 20.13 -5.20 1.62
CA GLN A 39 19.41 -6.18 2.43
C GLN A 39 18.61 -5.48 3.53
N GLN A 40 19.24 -4.55 4.25
CA GLN A 40 18.57 -3.75 5.28
C GLN A 40 17.50 -2.83 4.68
N PHE A 41 17.77 -2.20 3.54
CA PHE A 41 16.81 -1.35 2.85
C PHE A 41 15.59 -2.16 2.39
N ASN A 42 15.78 -3.35 1.83
CA ASN A 42 14.68 -4.21 1.41
C ASN A 42 13.93 -4.81 2.61
N GLN A 43 14.58 -4.99 3.75
CA GLN A 43 13.91 -5.33 4.99
C GLN A 43 12.98 -4.19 5.44
N MET A 44 13.46 -2.94 5.45
CA MET A 44 12.63 -1.76 5.74
C MET A 44 11.44 -1.65 4.78
N VAL A 45 11.67 -1.88 3.47
CA VAL A 45 10.59 -1.93 2.46
C VAL A 45 9.57 -3.01 2.78
N ALA A 46 10.03 -4.21 3.11
CA ALA A 46 9.15 -5.32 3.45
C ALA A 46 8.32 -5.04 4.71
N GLU A 47 8.92 -4.41 5.74
CA GLU A 47 8.22 -4.04 6.96
C GLU A 47 7.08 -3.07 6.71
N LEU A 48 7.33 -1.97 5.99
CA LEU A 48 6.27 -1.02 5.67
C LEU A 48 5.19 -1.64 4.78
N ASN A 49 5.58 -2.52 3.85
CA ASN A 49 4.66 -3.23 2.96
C ASN A 49 3.69 -4.16 3.69
N LYS A 50 4.00 -4.63 4.90
CA LYS A 50 3.03 -5.38 5.72
C LYS A 50 1.75 -4.58 5.99
N THR A 51 1.88 -3.26 6.05
CA THR A 51 0.75 -2.34 6.23
C THR A 51 -0.23 -2.41 5.06
N TYR A 52 0.29 -2.33 3.82
CA TYR A 52 -0.53 -2.40 2.61
C TYR A 52 -1.08 -3.81 2.39
N LEU A 53 -0.29 -4.85 2.67
CA LEU A 53 -0.72 -6.24 2.60
C LEU A 53 -1.85 -6.55 3.58
N MET A 54 -1.78 -6.03 4.81
CA MET A 54 -2.84 -6.20 5.78
C MET A 54 -4.14 -5.55 5.29
N LEU A 55 -4.06 -4.35 4.69
CA LEU A 55 -5.22 -3.67 4.16
C LEU A 55 -5.84 -4.44 2.98
N ASP A 56 -5.02 -4.94 2.07
CA ASP A 56 -5.43 -5.81 0.97
C ASP A 56 -6.16 -7.07 1.50
N GLN A 57 -5.55 -7.80 2.42
CA GLN A 57 -6.15 -8.98 3.04
C GLN A 57 -7.47 -8.70 3.76
N THR A 58 -7.63 -7.48 4.29
CA THR A 58 -8.86 -7.05 4.97
C THR A 58 -9.97 -6.75 3.98
N LEU A 59 -9.66 -6.12 2.85
CA LEU A 59 -10.65 -5.57 1.91
C LEU A 59 -10.96 -6.47 0.74
N SER A 60 -10.02 -7.30 0.28
CA SER A 60 -10.19 -8.16 -0.89
C SER A 60 -11.38 -9.13 -0.78
N PRO A 61 -11.67 -9.77 0.38
CA PRO A 61 -12.87 -10.60 0.52
C PRO A 61 -14.19 -9.84 0.31
N PHE A 62 -14.21 -8.55 0.61
CA PHE A 62 -15.36 -7.68 0.37
C PHE A 62 -15.38 -7.22 -1.09
N ALA A 63 -14.23 -6.89 -1.67
CA ALA A 63 -14.12 -6.52 -3.09
C ALA A 63 -14.64 -7.62 -4.04
N GLU A 64 -14.53 -8.89 -3.65
CA GLU A 64 -15.10 -10.06 -4.34
C GLU A 64 -16.64 -10.16 -4.31
N LEU A 65 -17.33 -9.35 -3.50
CA LEU A 65 -18.79 -9.26 -3.51
C LEU A 65 -19.24 -8.36 -4.67
N ASP A 66 -19.01 -8.81 -5.90
CA ASP A 66 -19.20 -8.08 -7.16
C ASP A 66 -20.60 -8.23 -7.78
N SER A 67 -21.48 -8.95 -7.10
CA SER A 67 -22.86 -9.16 -7.50
C SER A 67 -23.78 -9.22 -6.29
N GLU A 68 -25.04 -8.87 -6.50
CA GLU A 68 -26.07 -8.88 -5.46
C GLU A 68 -26.18 -10.27 -4.82
N GLN A 69 -26.17 -11.33 -5.63
CA GLN A 69 -26.23 -12.70 -5.11
C GLN A 69 -25.06 -13.01 -4.16
N CYS A 70 -23.82 -12.74 -4.58
CA CYS A 70 -22.64 -12.94 -3.74
C CYS A 70 -22.73 -12.12 -2.44
N PHE A 71 -23.17 -10.86 -2.54
CA PHE A 71 -23.37 -9.98 -1.40
C PHE A 71 -24.40 -10.54 -0.42
N THR A 72 -25.58 -10.94 -0.90
CA THR A 72 -26.65 -11.48 -0.06
C THR A 72 -26.21 -12.74 0.68
N GLU A 73 -25.47 -13.63 0.01
CA GLU A 73 -25.03 -14.91 0.57
C GLU A 73 -23.85 -14.76 1.57
N ARG A 74 -22.88 -13.86 1.30
CA ARG A 74 -21.59 -13.84 2.01
C ARG A 74 -21.38 -12.66 2.95
N PHE A 75 -22.04 -11.51 2.73
CA PHE A 75 -21.74 -10.27 3.44
C PHE A 75 -21.78 -10.41 4.96
N ASP A 76 -22.83 -11.03 5.53
CA ASP A 76 -22.99 -11.11 6.98
C ASP A 76 -21.88 -11.94 7.63
N THR A 77 -21.47 -13.04 6.97
CA THR A 77 -20.38 -13.89 7.44
C THR A 77 -19.03 -13.17 7.39
N LEU A 78 -18.79 -12.43 6.31
CA LEU A 78 -17.58 -11.62 6.16
C LEU A 78 -17.54 -10.48 7.17
N PHE A 79 -18.66 -9.80 7.41
CA PHE A 79 -18.75 -8.72 8.37
C PHE A 79 -18.52 -9.19 9.80
N GLU A 80 -19.09 -10.33 10.21
CA GLU A 80 -18.82 -10.91 11.54
C GLU A 80 -17.35 -11.33 11.69
N THR A 81 -16.74 -11.89 10.64
CA THR A 81 -15.30 -12.21 10.63
C THR A 81 -14.45 -10.95 10.79
N TYR A 82 -14.79 -9.89 10.05
CA TYR A 82 -14.13 -8.58 10.14
C TYR A 82 -14.25 -7.99 11.54
N ARG A 83 -15.46 -7.97 12.13
CA ARG A 83 -15.68 -7.45 13.49
C ARG A 83 -14.86 -8.19 14.54
N GLY A 84 -14.69 -9.50 14.38
CA GLY A 84 -13.87 -10.33 15.27
C GLY A 84 -12.36 -9.99 15.22
N ARG A 85 -11.87 -9.42 14.12
CA ARG A 85 -10.44 -9.10 13.90
C ARG A 85 -10.13 -7.61 13.98
N TYR A 86 -11.14 -6.76 13.78
CA TYR A 86 -11.03 -5.29 13.71
C TYR A 86 -10.10 -4.66 14.76
N LEU A 87 -10.24 -5.04 16.04
CA LEU A 87 -9.41 -4.47 17.12
C LEU A 87 -7.92 -4.86 17.01
N LEU A 88 -7.64 -6.06 16.48
CA LEU A 88 -6.27 -6.50 16.22
C LEU A 88 -5.71 -5.72 15.03
N ASP A 89 -6.47 -5.61 13.95
CA ASP A 89 -6.04 -5.01 12.69
C ASP A 89 -5.75 -3.51 12.85
N VAL A 90 -6.59 -2.76 13.56
CA VAL A 90 -6.40 -1.32 13.80
C VAL A 90 -5.07 -0.99 14.51
N SER A 91 -4.52 -1.91 15.29
CA SER A 91 -3.26 -1.69 16.03
C SER A 91 -2.00 -1.97 15.21
N GLN A 92 -2.08 -2.75 14.14
CA GLN A 92 -0.90 -3.21 13.39
C GLN A 92 -0.15 -2.12 12.62
N PRO A 93 -0.80 -1.16 11.92
CA PRO A 93 -0.11 -0.18 11.09
C PRO A 93 0.92 0.63 11.86
N ARG A 94 0.63 0.97 13.12
CA ARG A 94 1.56 1.69 13.99
C ARG A 94 2.79 0.86 14.32
N LYS A 95 2.60 -0.42 14.65
CA LYS A 95 3.70 -1.35 14.90
C LYS A 95 4.62 -1.47 13.68
N PHE A 96 4.05 -1.62 12.48
CA PHE A 96 4.85 -1.70 11.24
C PHE A 96 5.58 -0.39 10.94
N ALA A 97 4.98 0.76 11.23
CA ALA A 97 5.64 2.06 11.10
C ALA A 97 6.83 2.19 12.07
N ASP A 98 6.65 1.78 13.34
CA ASP A 98 7.71 1.79 14.34
C ASP A 98 8.88 0.88 13.93
N GLU A 99 8.60 -0.37 13.50
CA GLU A 99 9.60 -1.33 13.01
C GLU A 99 10.35 -0.80 11.77
N THR A 100 9.61 -0.16 10.83
CA THR A 100 10.20 0.48 9.65
C THR A 100 11.16 1.60 10.05
N TYR A 101 10.77 2.42 11.01
CA TYR A 101 11.59 3.54 11.48
C TYR A 101 12.86 3.08 12.17
N GLU A 102 12.80 2.02 12.99
CA GLU A 102 13.99 1.44 13.63
C GLU A 102 15.03 1.00 12.59
N ILE A 103 14.60 0.33 11.51
CA ILE A 103 15.51 -0.09 10.44
C ILE A 103 16.06 1.13 9.69
N TYR A 104 15.22 2.14 9.44
CA TYR A 104 15.65 3.38 8.80
C TYR A 104 16.76 4.09 9.60
N LEU A 105 16.69 4.12 10.94
CA LEU A 105 17.74 4.72 11.78
C LEU A 105 19.10 4.03 11.62
N LEU A 106 19.11 2.72 11.39
CA LEU A 106 20.33 1.97 11.09
C LEU A 106 20.86 2.31 9.69
N LEU A 107 19.97 2.38 8.70
CA LEU A 107 20.33 2.78 7.34
C LEU A 107 20.97 4.17 7.31
N LYS A 108 20.45 5.13 8.09
CA LYS A 108 20.97 6.50 8.21
C LYS A 108 22.46 6.57 8.59
N GLN A 109 22.96 5.55 9.27
CA GLN A 109 24.36 5.45 9.69
C GLN A 109 25.28 4.86 8.60
N SER A 110 24.70 4.35 7.51
CA SER A 110 25.43 3.72 6.41
C SER A 110 26.12 4.76 5.52
N LYS A 111 27.33 4.44 5.06
CA LYS A 111 28.13 5.31 4.17
C LYS A 111 27.43 5.59 2.84
N GLU A 112 26.60 4.66 2.37
CA GLU A 112 25.86 4.72 1.11
C GLU A 112 24.92 5.92 1.06
N ILE A 113 24.37 6.35 2.21
CA ILE A 113 23.50 7.53 2.31
C ILE A 113 24.28 8.83 2.12
N SER A 114 25.55 8.87 2.50
CA SER A 114 26.45 10.02 2.30
C SER A 114 27.04 10.06 0.88
N THR A 115 26.23 9.75 -0.13
CA THR A 115 26.64 9.69 -1.52
C THR A 115 26.72 11.07 -2.19
N ASN A 116 27.70 11.23 -3.08
CA ASN A 116 27.80 12.39 -3.97
C ASN A 116 27.08 12.19 -5.32
N TYR A 117 26.52 11.00 -5.57
CA TYR A 117 25.77 10.74 -6.80
C TYR A 117 24.42 11.50 -6.77
N PRO A 118 24.19 12.47 -7.69
CA PRO A 118 23.08 13.42 -7.55
C PRO A 118 21.69 12.79 -7.44
N LEU A 119 21.43 11.74 -8.23
CA LEU A 119 20.12 11.08 -8.24
C LEU A 119 19.88 10.28 -6.94
N LEU A 120 20.89 9.55 -6.43
CA LEU A 120 20.76 8.87 -5.14
C LEU A 120 20.63 9.86 -3.99
N LYS A 121 21.42 10.95 -4.00
CA LYS A 121 21.32 12.00 -2.99
C LYS A 121 19.89 12.58 -2.91
N ARG A 122 19.29 12.90 -4.06
CA ARG A 122 17.90 13.37 -4.13
C ARG A 122 16.91 12.31 -3.65
N THR A 123 17.15 11.04 -3.98
CA THR A 123 16.30 9.91 -3.55
C THR A 123 16.35 9.71 -2.04
N PHE A 124 17.52 9.83 -1.41
CA PHE A 124 17.65 9.74 0.04
C PHE A 124 17.05 10.93 0.78
N ILE A 125 17.13 12.14 0.23
CA ILE A 125 16.39 13.30 0.78
C ILE A 125 14.89 13.01 0.76
N ARG A 126 14.37 12.49 -0.36
CA ARG A 126 12.96 12.11 -0.48
C ARG A 126 12.58 10.97 0.47
N LEU A 127 13.49 10.02 0.72
CA LEU A 127 13.30 8.98 1.73
C LEU A 127 13.20 9.58 3.13
N ASP A 128 14.08 10.51 3.51
CA ASP A 128 13.99 11.24 4.80
C ASP A 128 12.64 11.94 4.93
N GLU A 129 12.22 12.70 3.91
CA GLU A 129 10.92 13.39 3.88
C GLU A 129 9.74 12.43 3.99
N PHE A 130 9.82 11.28 3.31
CA PHE A 130 8.80 10.24 3.36
C PHE A 130 8.70 9.63 4.75
N ILE A 131 9.82 9.24 5.35
CA ILE A 131 9.86 8.64 6.69
C ILE A 131 9.35 9.66 7.72
N ASP A 132 9.84 10.90 7.66
CA ASP A 132 9.42 11.97 8.57
C ASP A 132 7.91 12.19 8.51
N LYS A 133 7.36 12.32 7.30
CA LYS A 133 5.95 12.63 7.12
C LYS A 133 5.01 11.45 7.39
N TRP A 134 5.34 10.28 6.84
CA TRP A 134 4.38 9.17 6.74
C TRP A 134 4.58 8.10 7.81
N VAL A 135 5.79 7.97 8.35
CA VAL A 135 6.17 6.89 9.25
C VAL A 135 6.36 7.38 10.69
N THR A 136 7.01 8.52 10.92
CA THR A 136 7.33 8.99 12.28
C THR A 136 6.37 10.04 12.82
N ASN A 137 6.24 11.19 12.14
CA ASN A 137 5.47 12.32 12.66
C ASN A 137 3.98 11.94 12.67
N ASP A 138 3.43 11.74 13.87
CA ASP A 138 2.08 11.21 14.12
C ASP A 138 1.72 9.90 13.37
N ALA A 139 2.70 9.24 12.74
CA ALA A 139 2.52 8.09 11.84
C ALA A 139 1.29 8.26 10.91
N TRP A 140 1.30 9.30 10.06
CA TRP A 140 0.16 9.63 9.18
C TRP A 140 -0.41 8.44 8.42
N LEU A 141 0.45 7.52 7.93
CA LEU A 141 -0.02 6.31 7.26
C LEU A 141 -0.88 5.44 8.19
N ALA A 142 -0.42 5.24 9.43
CA ALA A 142 -1.16 4.50 10.43
C ALA A 142 -2.48 5.20 10.80
N MET A 143 -2.50 6.53 10.90
CA MET A 143 -3.72 7.30 11.15
C MET A 143 -4.74 7.19 10.01
N SER A 144 -4.29 7.25 8.77
CA SER A 144 -5.15 7.07 7.60
C SER A 144 -5.79 5.70 7.58
N ILE A 145 -5.02 4.65 7.90
CA ILE A 145 -5.55 3.27 7.94
C ILE A 145 -6.48 3.07 9.14
N ASP A 146 -6.14 3.59 10.32
CA ASP A 146 -7.03 3.59 11.48
C ASP A 146 -8.37 4.27 11.18
N THR A 147 -8.32 5.44 10.54
CA THR A 147 -9.53 6.17 10.11
C THR A 147 -10.33 5.37 9.09
N LEU A 148 -9.65 4.78 8.10
CA LEU A 148 -10.25 3.93 7.08
C LEU A 148 -11.00 2.74 7.70
N LEU A 149 -10.33 1.97 8.58
CA LEU A 149 -10.94 0.80 9.26
C LEU A 149 -12.10 1.20 10.18
N LYS A 150 -11.99 2.31 10.90
CA LYS A 150 -13.09 2.85 11.72
C LYS A 150 -14.31 3.19 10.88
N MET A 151 -14.10 3.87 9.75
CA MET A 151 -15.19 4.24 8.85
C MET A 151 -15.75 3.01 8.12
N LEU A 152 -14.93 2.01 7.80
CA LEU A 152 -15.39 0.74 7.22
C LEU A 152 -16.29 -0.01 8.19
N ASN A 153 -15.90 -0.11 9.46
CA ASN A 153 -16.73 -0.76 10.47
C ASN A 153 -18.10 -0.08 10.62
N ARG A 154 -18.11 1.26 10.59
CA ARG A 154 -19.36 2.03 10.59
C ARG A 154 -20.19 1.76 9.33
N PHE A 155 -19.56 1.84 8.16
CA PHE A 155 -20.20 1.63 6.87
C PHE A 155 -20.84 0.24 6.77
N PHE A 156 -20.10 -0.82 7.15
CA PHE A 156 -20.65 -2.18 7.17
C PHE A 156 -21.81 -2.34 8.15
N GLY A 157 -21.80 -1.63 9.28
CA GLY A 157 -22.96 -1.57 10.18
C GLY A 157 -24.19 -0.97 9.50
N GLU A 158 -24.02 0.15 8.81
CA GLU A 158 -25.09 0.81 8.05
C GLU A 158 -25.63 -0.12 6.92
N ILE A 159 -24.74 -0.79 6.19
CA ILE A 159 -25.11 -1.77 5.15
C ILE A 159 -25.84 -2.99 5.72
N ALA A 160 -25.40 -3.52 6.86
CA ALA A 160 -26.06 -4.63 7.53
C ALA A 160 -27.48 -4.28 7.99
N GLU A 161 -27.70 -3.03 8.43
CA GLU A 161 -29.04 -2.53 8.78
C GLU A 161 -29.92 -2.37 7.54
N MET A 162 -29.40 -1.77 6.46
CA MET A 162 -30.13 -1.61 5.19
C MET A 162 -30.54 -2.95 4.60
N LYS A 163 -29.61 -3.93 4.56
CA LYS A 163 -29.84 -5.26 3.99
C LYS A 163 -31.02 -6.00 4.61
N ARG A 164 -31.33 -5.76 5.89
CA ARG A 164 -32.49 -6.38 6.59
C ARG A 164 -33.83 -5.88 6.06
N GLY A 165 -33.87 -4.67 5.52
CA GLY A 165 -35.06 -4.08 4.91
C GLY A 165 -35.11 -4.35 3.41
N ASP A 166 -34.05 -3.97 2.72
CA ASP A 166 -33.93 -4.08 1.26
C ASP A 166 -32.49 -4.48 0.89
N SER A 167 -32.33 -5.73 0.43
CA SER A 167 -31.01 -6.27 0.07
C SER A 167 -30.50 -5.71 -1.27
N GLU A 168 -31.39 -5.30 -2.16
CA GLU A 168 -31.03 -4.74 -3.48
C GLU A 168 -30.48 -3.32 -3.28
N GLU A 169 -31.20 -2.49 -2.53
CA GLU A 169 -30.72 -1.13 -2.20
C GLU A 169 -29.41 -1.17 -1.42
N ALA A 170 -29.29 -2.06 -0.43
CA ALA A 170 -28.05 -2.23 0.33
C ALA A 170 -26.86 -2.61 -0.57
N PHE A 171 -27.08 -3.49 -1.56
CA PHE A 171 -26.05 -3.86 -2.52
C PHE A 171 -25.63 -2.68 -3.40
N LEU A 172 -26.57 -1.87 -3.90
CA LEU A 172 -26.24 -0.69 -4.72
C LEU A 172 -25.38 0.33 -3.95
N VAL A 173 -25.70 0.58 -2.68
CA VAL A 173 -24.91 1.49 -1.83
C VAL A 173 -23.54 0.90 -1.51
N TYR A 174 -23.48 -0.41 -1.25
CA TYR A 174 -22.23 -1.15 -1.05
C TYR A 174 -21.32 -1.07 -2.28
N ASP A 175 -21.85 -1.40 -3.45
CA ASP A 175 -21.11 -1.52 -4.70
C ASP A 175 -20.56 -0.17 -5.16
N ALA A 176 -21.26 0.93 -4.89
CA ALA A 176 -20.80 2.29 -5.20
C ALA A 176 -19.42 2.63 -4.60
N ILE A 177 -19.09 2.07 -3.43
CA ILE A 177 -17.75 2.25 -2.81
C ILE A 177 -16.81 1.15 -3.26
N PHE A 178 -17.28 -0.10 -3.28
CA PHE A 178 -16.41 -1.24 -3.55
C PHE A 178 -15.96 -1.32 -5.01
N ALA A 179 -16.69 -0.71 -5.94
CA ALA A 179 -16.23 -0.47 -7.31
C ALA A 179 -14.93 0.34 -7.34
N GLU A 180 -14.85 1.41 -6.55
CA GLU A 180 -13.62 2.23 -6.43
C GLU A 180 -12.52 1.48 -5.66
N PHE A 181 -12.88 0.75 -4.60
CA PHE A 181 -11.91 -0.01 -3.81
C PHE A 181 -11.25 -1.12 -4.63
N ARG A 182 -11.96 -1.77 -5.55
CA ARG A 182 -11.38 -2.74 -6.49
C ARG A 182 -10.23 -2.13 -7.31
N LEU A 183 -10.37 -0.88 -7.75
CA LEU A 183 -9.31 -0.18 -8.47
C LEU A 183 -8.10 0.10 -7.56
N TYR A 184 -8.35 0.56 -6.33
CA TYR A 184 -7.29 0.83 -5.36
C TYR A 184 -6.56 -0.43 -4.90
N LEU A 185 -7.27 -1.54 -4.70
CA LEU A 185 -6.67 -2.82 -4.34
C LEU A 185 -5.79 -3.35 -5.47
N THR A 186 -6.26 -3.28 -6.72
CA THR A 186 -5.43 -3.63 -7.88
C THR A 186 -4.13 -2.81 -7.91
N LEU A 187 -4.21 -1.50 -7.62
CA LEU A 187 -3.03 -0.65 -7.52
C LEU A 187 -2.08 -1.13 -6.41
N LEU A 188 -2.59 -1.43 -5.21
CA LEU A 188 -1.77 -1.91 -4.10
C LEU A 188 -1.12 -3.27 -4.40
N GLU A 189 -1.87 -4.22 -4.94
CA GLU A 189 -1.35 -5.54 -5.35
C GLU A 189 -0.18 -5.39 -6.34
N ASP A 190 -0.31 -4.51 -7.32
CA ASP A 190 0.74 -4.25 -8.30
C ASP A 190 2.02 -3.65 -7.68
N LYS A 191 1.91 -2.91 -6.58
CA LYS A 191 3.08 -2.42 -5.81
C LYS A 191 3.69 -3.48 -4.91
N LEU A 192 2.89 -4.45 -4.45
CA LEU A 192 3.34 -5.53 -3.58
C LEU A 192 3.99 -6.69 -4.34
N LYS A 193 3.72 -6.83 -5.65
CA LYS A 193 4.39 -7.83 -6.49
C LYS A 193 5.89 -7.54 -6.56
N PRO A 194 6.77 -8.50 -6.18
CA PRO A 194 8.20 -8.33 -6.32
C PRO A 194 8.53 -8.07 -7.78
N GLY A 195 9.27 -6.98 -8.03
CA GLY A 195 9.47 -6.42 -9.36
C GLY A 195 9.86 -7.48 -10.39
N LYS A 196 8.92 -7.82 -11.28
CA LYS A 196 9.29 -8.28 -12.63
C LYS A 196 9.85 -7.06 -13.34
N THR A 197 11.12 -6.78 -13.08
CA THR A 197 11.92 -5.95 -13.98
C THR A 197 12.06 -6.79 -15.25
N GLU A 198 11.13 -6.64 -16.20
CA GLU A 198 11.44 -6.93 -17.59
C GLU A 198 12.58 -5.98 -17.95
N VAL A 199 13.80 -6.50 -17.81
CA VAL A 199 14.98 -5.94 -18.41
C VAL A 199 14.62 -5.79 -19.89
N MET A 200 14.57 -4.56 -20.39
CA MET A 200 14.66 -4.31 -21.82
C MET A 200 15.94 -4.99 -22.28
N THR A 201 15.81 -6.21 -22.79
CA THR A 201 16.84 -6.90 -23.52
C THR A 201 17.20 -5.99 -24.69
N GLU A 202 18.43 -5.51 -24.70
CA GLU A 202 19.02 -4.80 -25.82
C GLU A 202 18.69 -5.54 -27.14
N PRO A 203 18.38 -4.80 -28.23
CA PRO A 203 18.16 -5.45 -29.51
C PRO A 203 19.48 -6.11 -29.96
N PRO A 204 19.41 -7.30 -30.57
CA PRO A 204 20.60 -8.03 -30.96
C PRO A 204 21.32 -7.30 -32.09
N GLY A 205 22.62 -7.08 -31.87
CA GLY A 205 23.68 -7.00 -32.88
C GLY A 205 23.39 -6.21 -34.16
N THR A 206 24.01 -5.05 -34.28
CA THR A 206 24.55 -4.63 -35.58
C THR A 206 26.04 -4.33 -35.41
N GLU A 207 26.85 -5.36 -35.66
CA GLU A 207 28.22 -5.17 -36.09
C GLU A 207 28.27 -4.37 -37.40
N GLN A 208 29.42 -3.74 -37.64
CA GLN A 208 29.86 -2.98 -38.82
C GLN A 208 29.61 -1.46 -38.71
N ARG A 209 30.60 -0.57 -38.81
CA ARG A 209 31.93 -0.66 -39.41
C ARG A 209 32.85 0.42 -38.81
N SER A 210 34.08 0.01 -38.54
CA SER A 210 35.26 0.86 -38.49
C SER A 210 35.37 1.70 -39.77
N GLN A 211 35.55 3.01 -39.63
CA GLN A 211 36.30 3.87 -40.54
C GLN A 211 36.38 5.27 -39.90
N PHE A 212 37.58 5.64 -39.43
CA PHE A 212 38.22 6.96 -39.38
C PHE A 212 39.52 6.71 -38.57
N GLY A 213 40.73 6.67 -39.15
CA GLY A 213 41.16 7.34 -40.38
C GLY A 213 41.34 8.82 -40.10
#